data_AF-A0A957UQ91-F1
#
_entry.id   AF-A0A957UQ91-F1
#
_cell.length_a   1.000
_cell.length_b   1.000
_cell.length_c   1.000
_cell.angle_alpha   90.00
_cell.angle_beta   90.00
_cell.angle_gamma   90.00
#
_symmetry.space_group_name_H-M   'P 1'
#
loop_
_entity.id
_entity.type
_entity.pdbx_description
1 polymer ?
#
loop_
_entity_poly.entity_id
_entity_poly.type
_entity_poly.pdbx_seq_one_letter_code
_entity_poly.pdbx_strand_id
1 'polypeptide(L)'
;MNPVLSHVQAQQVVNARKANRSSVAVSLDLGRTHVDLLLNASGVELPKGLHITWPDLDTIVRNQNNCFTVADDSTIYKIQEFSPEFNRLYSLMPTGENLRNGDCRETAPTMLISGIPMHRIKGTDPQRDTKAKIRAAGPFTGPVLDTATGLGYTAIAAAQSAPHVTTIELDPVVLE
;
A
#
# COMPACT_ATOMS: atom_id res chain seq x y z
N MET A 1 -9.19 8.52 6.94
CA MET A 1 -7.99 7.76 6.53
C MET A 1 -6.78 8.67 6.66
N ASN A 2 -5.71 8.14 7.25
CA ASN A 2 -4.43 8.82 7.36
C ASN A 2 -3.64 8.62 6.06
N PRO A 3 -2.80 9.59 5.66
CA PRO A 3 -1.95 9.45 4.49
C PRO A 3 -1.06 8.20 4.58
N VAL A 4 -1.02 7.41 3.50
CA VAL A 4 -0.12 6.27 3.36
C VAL A 4 0.85 6.50 2.21
N LEU A 5 2.14 6.37 2.49
CA LEU A 5 3.20 6.58 1.53
C LEU A 5 4.31 5.54 1.67
N SER A 6 5.04 5.32 0.58
CA SER A 6 6.23 4.47 0.52
C SER A 6 7.39 5.23 -0.09
N HIS A 7 8.54 4.57 -0.25
CA HIS A 7 9.67 5.17 -0.96
C HIS A 7 9.32 5.61 -2.38
N VAL A 8 8.32 4.99 -3.03
CA VAL A 8 7.85 5.39 -4.37
C VAL A 8 7.33 6.83 -4.36
N GLN A 9 6.39 7.13 -3.46
CA GLN A 9 5.81 8.47 -3.32
C GLN A 9 6.85 9.46 -2.82
N ALA A 10 7.63 9.08 -1.80
CA ALA A 10 8.66 9.94 -1.26
C ALA A 10 9.71 10.31 -2.31
N GLN A 11 10.06 9.39 -3.22
CA GLN A 11 10.99 9.66 -4.31
C GLN A 11 10.40 10.62 -5.35
N GLN A 12 9.10 10.51 -5.67
CA GLN A 12 8.41 11.48 -6.55
C GLN A 12 8.51 12.89 -5.97
N VAL A 13 8.26 13.04 -4.66
CA VAL A 13 8.38 14.31 -3.94
C VAL A 13 9.82 14.84 -3.95
N VAL A 14 10.80 14.01 -3.58
CA VAL A 14 12.22 14.41 -3.56
C VAL A 14 12.70 14.81 -4.96
N ASN A 15 12.23 14.12 -6.00
CA ASN A 15 12.55 14.47 -7.39
C ASN A 15 11.91 15.81 -7.80
N ALA A 16 10.67 16.08 -7.39
CA ALA A 16 10.01 17.36 -7.63
C ALA A 16 10.77 18.52 -6.96
N ARG A 17 11.25 18.32 -5.72
CA ARG A 17 12.10 19.29 -5.02
C ARG A 17 13.40 19.56 -5.79
N LYS A 18 14.10 18.51 -6.24
CA LYS A 18 15.34 18.63 -7.03
C LYS A 18 15.12 19.36 -8.36
N ALA A 19 13.92 19.23 -8.93
CA ALA A 19 13.50 19.93 -10.12
C ALA A 19 12.96 21.36 -9.86
N ASN A 20 13.10 21.89 -8.64
CA ASN A 20 12.61 23.20 -8.22
C ASN A 20 11.10 23.41 -8.47
N ARG A 21 10.30 22.34 -8.35
CA ARG A 21 8.84 22.45 -8.41
C ARG A 21 8.28 22.88 -7.06
N SER A 22 7.24 23.71 -7.10
CA SER A 22 6.47 24.12 -5.91
C SER A 22 5.39 23.12 -5.52
N SER A 23 5.05 22.18 -6.41
CA SER A 23 4.05 21.14 -6.15
C SER A 23 4.31 19.84 -6.91
N VAL A 24 3.67 18.77 -6.46
CA VAL A 24 3.73 17.44 -7.07
C VAL A 24 2.45 16.65 -6.80
N ALA A 25 1.91 16.02 -7.84
CA ALA A 25 0.80 15.07 -7.70
C ALA A 25 1.34 13.71 -7.24
N VAL A 26 0.87 13.22 -6.10
CA VAL A 26 1.23 11.90 -5.57
C VAL A 26 0.01 11.21 -4.97
N SER A 27 0.05 9.88 -4.92
CA SER A 27 -0.93 9.11 -4.16
C SER A 27 -0.61 9.11 -2.67
N LEU A 28 -1.61 9.33 -1.83
CA LEU A 28 -1.53 9.11 -0.37
C LEU A 28 -2.39 7.92 0.10
N ASP A 29 -2.85 7.08 -0.83
CA ASP A 29 -3.77 5.98 -0.56
C ASP A 29 -3.43 4.72 -1.37
N LEU A 30 -2.13 4.48 -1.55
CA LEU A 30 -1.57 3.28 -2.19
C LEU A 30 -1.98 3.10 -3.67
N GLY A 31 -2.04 4.22 -4.40
CA GLY A 31 -2.25 4.28 -5.84
C GLY A 31 -3.72 4.33 -6.26
N ARG A 32 -4.65 4.68 -5.34
CA ARG A 32 -6.08 4.75 -5.66
C ARG A 32 -6.50 6.13 -6.17
N THR A 33 -6.01 7.18 -5.54
CA THR A 33 -6.25 8.58 -5.93
C THR A 33 -4.94 9.37 -5.89
N HIS A 34 -4.92 10.56 -6.47
CA HIS A 34 -3.77 11.46 -6.42
C HIS A 34 -4.20 12.81 -5.86
N VAL A 35 -3.31 13.42 -5.10
CA VAL A 35 -3.47 14.76 -4.55
C VAL A 35 -2.25 15.60 -4.88
N ASP A 36 -2.46 16.88 -5.16
CA ASP A 36 -1.37 17.83 -5.35
C ASP A 36 -0.84 18.27 -3.98
N LEU A 37 0.44 17.99 -3.73
CA LEU A 37 1.13 18.39 -2.51
C LEU A 37 1.98 19.63 -2.76
N LEU A 38 1.96 20.56 -1.82
CA LEU A 38 2.77 21.77 -1.85
C LEU A 38 4.12 21.51 -1.18
N LEU A 39 5.20 21.90 -1.88
CA LEU A 39 6.56 21.79 -1.41
C LEU A 39 7.02 23.13 -0.86
N ASN A 40 7.58 23.12 0.35
CA ASN A 40 8.09 24.31 1.01
C ASN A 40 9.51 24.07 1.57
N ALA A 41 10.06 25.06 2.30
CA ALA A 41 11.41 24.96 2.83
C ALA A 41 11.57 23.86 3.89
N SER A 42 10.53 23.57 4.68
CA SER A 42 10.57 22.58 5.77
C SER A 42 10.20 21.17 5.34
N GLY A 43 9.49 21.01 4.23
CA GLY A 43 9.00 19.71 3.78
C GLY A 43 7.83 19.82 2.80
N VAL A 44 6.79 19.04 3.10
CA VAL A 44 5.59 18.93 2.28
C VAL A 44 4.35 19.01 3.14
N GLU A 45 3.38 19.80 2.70
CA GLU A 45 2.05 19.86 3.31
C GLU A 45 1.15 18.78 2.71
N LEU A 46 0.57 17.98 3.60
CA LEU A 46 -0.42 16.97 3.28
C LEU A 46 -1.83 17.50 3.55
N PRO A 47 -2.88 16.80 3.07
CA PRO A 47 -4.24 17.08 3.48
C PRO A 47 -4.41 17.08 5.01
N LYS A 48 -5.39 17.87 5.49
CA LYS A 48 -5.71 18.06 6.92
C LYS A 48 -4.66 18.82 7.75
N GLY A 49 -3.74 19.52 7.09
CA GLY A 49 -2.71 20.32 7.78
C GLY A 49 -1.57 19.48 8.37
N LEU A 50 -1.47 18.21 7.97
CA LEU A 50 -0.33 17.37 8.31
C LEU A 50 0.89 17.79 7.48
N HIS A 51 2.08 17.53 8.01
CA HIS A 51 3.32 17.92 7.35
C HIS A 51 4.34 16.78 7.41
N ILE A 52 5.10 16.55 6.34
CA ILE A 52 6.24 15.62 6.36
C ILE A 52 7.51 16.41 6.13
N THR A 53 8.47 16.29 7.04
CA THR A 53 9.75 16.99 6.92
C THR A 53 10.64 16.37 5.85
N TRP A 54 11.60 17.14 5.34
CA TRP A 54 12.61 16.59 4.42
C TRP A 54 13.40 15.41 5.01
N PRO A 55 13.87 15.44 6.28
CA PRO A 55 14.49 14.28 6.92
C PRO A 55 13.59 13.04 7.02
N ASP A 56 12.29 13.21 7.26
CA ASP A 56 11.34 12.11 7.30
C ASP A 56 11.15 11.49 5.90
N LEU A 57 11.03 12.33 4.87
CA LEU A 57 11.01 11.86 3.47
C LEU A 57 12.28 11.09 3.11
N ASP A 58 13.46 11.58 3.52
CA ASP A 58 14.73 10.87 3.32
C ASP A 58 14.78 9.53 4.07
N THR A 59 14.10 9.43 5.22
CA THR A 59 13.95 8.18 5.96
C THR A 59 13.06 7.21 5.20
N ILE A 60 11.94 7.67 4.66
CA ILE A 60 11.01 6.84 3.88
C ILE A 60 11.67 6.36 2.58
N VAL A 61 12.39 7.23 1.86
CA VAL A 61 13.15 6.86 0.66
C VAL A 61 14.16 5.73 0.93
N ARG A 62 14.82 5.75 2.10
CA ARG A 62 15.79 4.72 2.49
C ARG A 62 15.15 3.38 2.90
N ASN A 63 13.86 3.34 3.19
CA ASN A 63 13.14 2.13 3.62
C ASN A 63 12.28 1.57 2.48
N GLN A 64 12.91 0.90 1.51
CA GLN A 64 12.24 0.41 0.30
C GLN A 64 11.18 -0.68 0.53
N ASN A 65 11.21 -1.37 1.67
CA ASN A 65 10.31 -2.47 1.98
C ASN A 65 9.14 -2.09 2.89
N ASN A 66 8.98 -0.81 3.25
CA ASN A 66 7.95 -0.38 4.21
C ASN A 66 7.04 0.68 3.62
N CYS A 67 5.74 0.55 3.89
CA CYS A 67 4.80 1.66 3.84
C CYS A 67 4.74 2.36 5.20
N PHE A 68 4.45 3.65 5.15
CA PHE A 68 4.38 4.54 6.30
C PHE A 68 3.03 5.25 6.34
N THR A 69 2.54 5.50 7.54
CA THR A 69 1.39 6.36 7.81
C THR A 69 1.84 7.61 8.56
N VAL A 70 1.07 8.68 8.47
CA VAL A 70 1.31 9.94 9.18
C VAL A 70 0.22 10.13 10.23
N ALA A 71 0.62 10.23 11.49
CA ALA A 71 -0.29 10.50 12.59
C ALA A 71 -0.72 11.98 12.65
N ASP A 72 -1.70 12.28 13.48
CA ASP A 72 -2.28 13.63 13.58
C ASP A 72 -1.28 14.69 14.06
N ASP A 73 -0.23 14.28 14.77
CA ASP A 73 0.89 15.11 15.22
C ASP A 73 2.01 15.25 14.17
N SER A 74 1.78 14.77 12.94
CA SER A 74 2.76 14.71 11.85
C SER A 74 3.92 13.74 12.05
N THR A 75 3.88 12.88 13.07
CA THR A 75 4.87 11.81 13.25
C THR A 75 4.65 10.69 12.22
N ILE A 76 5.74 10.21 11.59
CA ILE A 76 5.68 9.07 10.66
C ILE A 76 5.84 7.74 11.39
N TYR A 77 5.03 6.75 11.02
CA TYR A 77 5.09 5.39 11.55
C TYR A 77 5.14 4.37 10.42
N LYS A 78 5.93 3.31 10.59
CA LYS A 78 5.83 2.13 9.71
C LYS A 78 4.46 1.49 9.91
N ILE A 79 3.79 1.12 8.82
CA ILE A 79 2.57 0.33 8.88
C ILE A 79 2.96 -1.11 9.16
N GLN A 80 2.95 -1.47 10.43
CA GLN A 80 3.26 -2.79 10.95
C GLN A 80 2.57 -2.99 12.29
N GLU A 81 2.19 -4.23 12.57
CA GLU A 81 1.55 -4.61 13.82
C GLU A 81 1.96 -6.02 14.20
N PHE A 82 2.16 -6.26 15.50
CA PHE A 82 2.55 -7.57 16.00
C PHE A 82 1.33 -8.27 16.59
N SER A 83 1.03 -9.48 16.13
CA SER A 83 0.00 -10.34 16.71
C SER A 83 0.59 -11.17 17.85
N PRO A 84 0.21 -10.92 19.12
CA PRO A 84 0.68 -11.72 20.24
C PRO A 84 0.06 -13.12 20.23
N GLU A 85 -1.17 -13.24 19.74
CA GLU A 85 -1.91 -14.51 19.68
C GLU A 85 -1.21 -15.52 18.75
N PHE A 86 -0.82 -15.08 17.56
CA PHE A 86 -0.18 -15.93 16.57
C PHE A 86 1.35 -15.81 16.53
N ASN A 87 1.91 -14.93 17.37
CA ASN A 87 3.35 -14.63 17.47
C ASN A 87 3.97 -14.28 16.10
N ARG A 88 3.37 -13.31 15.40
CA ARG A 88 3.73 -12.91 14.03
C ARG A 88 3.77 -11.40 13.90
N LEU A 89 4.72 -10.90 13.12
CA LEU A 89 4.76 -9.49 12.72
C LEU A 89 4.12 -9.34 11.34
N TYR A 90 3.14 -8.48 11.22
CA TYR A 90 2.56 -8.06 9.94
C TYR A 90 3.14 -6.70 9.56
N SER A 91 3.46 -6.50 8.29
CA SER A 91 3.86 -5.18 7.79
C SER A 91 3.45 -5.00 6.33
N LEU A 92 3.26 -3.75 5.93
CA LEU A 92 2.89 -3.41 4.56
C LEU A 92 4.13 -3.03 3.73
N MET A 93 4.25 -3.63 2.55
CA MET A 93 5.39 -3.46 1.64
C MET A 93 4.91 -2.96 0.26
N PRO A 94 5.53 -1.91 -0.30
CA PRO A 94 5.23 -1.47 -1.67
C PRO A 94 5.72 -2.49 -2.70
N THR A 95 5.08 -2.56 -3.87
CA THR A 95 5.46 -3.53 -4.92
C THR A 95 5.88 -2.88 -6.26
N GLY A 96 5.89 -1.55 -6.33
CA GLY A 96 5.99 -0.77 -7.57
C GLY A 96 7.27 -0.94 -8.39
N GLU A 97 8.34 -1.45 -7.80
CA GLU A 97 9.63 -1.69 -8.48
C GLU A 97 9.73 -3.08 -9.13
N ASN A 98 8.86 -4.03 -8.78
CA ASN A 98 9.01 -5.43 -9.17
C ASN A 98 8.47 -5.76 -10.58
N LEU A 99 8.05 -4.75 -11.35
CA LEU A 99 7.59 -4.91 -12.72
C LEU A 99 8.79 -4.91 -13.69
N ARG A 100 8.88 -5.97 -14.51
CA ARG A 100 10.06 -6.43 -15.29
C ARG A 100 10.78 -5.43 -16.20
N ASN A 101 10.35 -4.18 -16.31
CA ASN A 101 10.87 -3.21 -17.28
C ASN A 101 11.26 -1.85 -16.66
N GLY A 102 11.46 -1.76 -15.34
CA GLY A 102 11.82 -0.49 -14.69
C GLY A 102 10.72 0.57 -14.72
N ASP A 103 9.50 0.16 -15.06
CA ASP A 103 8.31 1.00 -15.03
C ASP A 103 7.86 1.07 -13.56
N CYS A 104 8.45 2.00 -12.81
CA CYS A 104 8.11 2.28 -11.41
C CYS A 104 6.70 2.85 -11.36
N ARG A 105 5.71 1.96 -11.29
CA ARG A 105 4.31 2.33 -11.17
C ARG A 105 3.85 2.14 -9.74
N GLU A 106 2.95 3.00 -9.32
CA GLU A 106 2.20 2.76 -8.10
C GLU A 106 1.34 1.51 -8.30
N THR A 107 1.64 0.47 -7.54
CA THR A 107 0.93 -0.80 -7.57
C THR A 107 0.43 -1.12 -6.18
N ALA A 108 -0.58 -1.99 -6.12
CA ALA A 108 -1.12 -2.48 -4.86
C ALA A 108 0.01 -3.06 -4.00
N PRO A 109 0.11 -2.71 -2.71
CA PRO A 109 1.13 -3.25 -1.82
C PRO A 109 0.92 -4.75 -1.57
N THR A 110 1.89 -5.37 -0.92
CA THR A 110 1.70 -6.69 -0.31
C THR A 110 1.85 -6.58 1.20
N MET A 111 1.11 -7.40 1.92
CA MET A 111 1.40 -7.71 3.31
C MET A 111 2.60 -8.65 3.39
N LEU A 112 3.45 -8.45 4.39
CA LEU A 112 4.47 -9.39 4.83
C LEU A 112 3.97 -10.04 6.12
N ILE A 113 4.09 -11.37 6.21
CA ILE A 113 3.86 -12.15 7.43
C ILE A 113 5.22 -12.65 7.90
N SER A 114 5.71 -12.10 9.00
CA SER A 114 7.06 -12.35 9.52
C SER A 114 8.15 -12.22 8.44
N GLY A 115 8.04 -11.18 7.61
CA GLY A 115 8.97 -10.88 6.52
C GLY A 115 8.73 -11.61 5.20
N ILE A 116 7.77 -12.54 5.14
CA ILE A 116 7.45 -13.30 3.93
C ILE A 116 6.28 -12.64 3.19
N PRO A 117 6.39 -12.32 1.89
CA PRO A 117 5.31 -11.71 1.13
C PRO A 117 4.14 -12.66 0.95
N MET A 118 2.94 -12.19 1.27
CA MET A 118 1.68 -12.93 1.12
C MET A 118 1.23 -13.02 -0.35
N HIS A 119 1.50 -11.99 -1.16
CA HIS A 119 1.08 -11.91 -2.55
C HIS A 119 2.23 -12.21 -3.50
N ARG A 120 1.88 -12.67 -4.72
CA ARG A 120 2.87 -12.86 -5.77
C ARG A 120 3.32 -11.49 -6.30
N ILE A 121 4.61 -11.21 -6.17
CA ILE A 121 5.24 -9.97 -6.64
C ILE A 121 6.31 -10.21 -7.73
N LYS A 122 6.67 -11.48 -8.00
CA LYS A 122 7.67 -11.81 -9.02
C LYS A 122 7.04 -11.88 -10.40
N GLY A 123 7.37 -10.91 -11.25
CA GLY A 123 6.89 -10.82 -12.62
C GLY A 123 5.40 -10.46 -12.75
N THR A 124 4.79 -9.96 -11.68
CA THR A 124 3.42 -9.47 -11.60
C THR A 124 3.31 -8.56 -10.38
N ASP A 125 2.16 -7.94 -10.17
CA ASP A 125 1.79 -7.27 -8.91
C ASP A 125 0.55 -7.96 -8.29
N PRO A 126 0.23 -7.68 -7.02
CA PRO A 126 -0.90 -8.30 -6.32
C PRO A 126 -2.23 -8.11 -7.06
N GLN A 127 -2.48 -6.94 -7.65
CA GLN A 127 -3.73 -6.66 -8.35
C GLN A 127 -3.85 -7.50 -9.63
N ARG A 128 -2.77 -7.58 -10.43
CA ARG A 128 -2.74 -8.40 -11.66
C ARG A 128 -2.86 -9.89 -11.36
N ASP A 129 -2.17 -10.35 -10.31
CA ASP A 129 -2.23 -11.75 -9.87
C ASP A 129 -3.65 -12.13 -9.41
N THR A 130 -4.30 -11.29 -8.61
CA THR A 130 -5.71 -11.46 -8.22
C THR A 130 -6.63 -11.51 -9.43
N LYS A 131 -6.50 -10.57 -10.38
CA LYS A 131 -7.32 -10.56 -11.61
C LYS A 131 -7.13 -11.84 -12.43
N ALA A 132 -5.90 -12.37 -12.51
CA ALA A 132 -5.61 -13.62 -13.20
C ALA A 132 -6.26 -14.82 -12.50
N LYS A 133 -6.18 -14.89 -11.16
CA LYS A 133 -6.81 -15.93 -10.35
C LYS A 133 -8.33 -15.92 -10.48
N ILE A 134 -8.97 -14.76 -10.36
CA ILE A 134 -10.42 -14.60 -10.53
C ILE A 134 -10.86 -15.05 -11.92
N ARG A 135 -10.12 -14.65 -12.97
CA ARG A 135 -10.42 -15.08 -14.34
C ARG A 135 -10.31 -16.61 -14.50
N ALA A 136 -9.28 -17.22 -13.91
CA ALA A 136 -9.07 -18.65 -13.97
C ALA A 136 -10.15 -19.45 -13.21
N ALA A 137 -10.70 -18.89 -12.13
CA ALA A 137 -11.81 -19.49 -11.39
C ALA A 137 -13.12 -19.53 -12.19
N GLY A 138 -13.28 -18.64 -13.18
CA GLY A 138 -14.49 -18.53 -14.01
C GLY A 138 -15.60 -17.70 -13.36
N PRO A 139 -16.79 -17.62 -13.98
CA PRO A 139 -17.91 -16.85 -13.46
C PRO A 139 -18.44 -17.43 -12.14
N PHE A 140 -18.66 -16.56 -11.15
CA PHE A 140 -19.31 -16.97 -9.90
C PHE A 140 -20.83 -17.03 -10.08
N THR A 141 -21.40 -18.23 -9.94
CA THR A 141 -22.85 -18.46 -10.05
C THR A 141 -23.56 -18.56 -8.70
N GLY A 142 -22.81 -18.45 -7.59
CA GLY A 142 -23.31 -18.58 -6.23
C GLY A 142 -22.42 -17.88 -5.21
N PRO A 143 -22.73 -17.99 -3.91
CA PRO A 143 -21.92 -17.40 -2.85
C PRO A 143 -20.47 -17.87 -2.88
N VAL A 144 -19.54 -16.97 -2.53
CA VAL A 144 -18.10 -17.25 -2.47
C VAL A 144 -17.62 -17.17 -1.02
N LEU A 145 -16.76 -18.12 -0.62
CA LEU A 145 -16.04 -18.11 0.65
C LEU A 145 -14.55 -17.84 0.39
N ASP A 146 -14.02 -16.75 0.95
CA ASP A 146 -12.59 -16.44 1.02
C ASP A 146 -12.11 -16.71 2.46
N THR A 147 -11.17 -17.63 2.66
CA THR A 147 -10.82 -18.13 4.00
C THR A 147 -9.61 -17.45 4.64
N ALA A 148 -8.97 -16.50 3.95
CA ALA A 148 -7.71 -15.93 4.41
C ALA A 148 -7.61 -14.41 4.25
N THR A 149 -8.72 -13.73 3.93
CA THR A 149 -8.89 -12.27 3.70
C THR A 149 -7.63 -11.49 3.33
N GLY A 150 -6.69 -11.31 4.25
CA GLY A 150 -5.45 -10.58 4.04
C GLY A 150 -5.75 -9.12 3.74
N LEU A 151 -5.17 -8.58 2.67
CA LEU A 151 -5.52 -7.24 2.19
C LEU A 151 -6.85 -7.18 1.43
N GLY A 152 -7.60 -8.28 1.37
CA GLY A 152 -8.95 -8.35 0.79
C GLY A 152 -9.00 -8.36 -0.73
N TYR A 153 -7.87 -8.45 -1.44
CA TYR A 153 -7.87 -8.34 -2.91
C TYR A 153 -8.78 -9.38 -3.58
N THR A 154 -8.73 -10.63 -3.14
CA THR A 154 -9.56 -11.71 -3.70
C THR A 154 -11.03 -11.49 -3.37
N ALA A 155 -11.38 -11.27 -2.10
CA ALA A 155 -12.75 -10.97 -1.67
C ALA A 155 -13.36 -9.78 -2.43
N ILE A 156 -12.64 -8.66 -2.53
CA ILE A 156 -13.09 -7.45 -3.25
C ILE A 156 -13.30 -7.75 -4.73
N ALA A 157 -12.37 -8.48 -5.37
CA ALA A 157 -12.49 -8.82 -6.78
C ALA A 157 -13.65 -9.82 -7.05
N ALA A 158 -13.84 -10.80 -6.17
CA ALA A 158 -14.96 -11.73 -6.26
C ALA A 158 -16.32 -11.01 -6.11
N ALA A 159 -16.40 -10.06 -5.18
CA ALA A 159 -17.62 -9.28 -4.92
C ALA A 159 -18.09 -8.42 -6.11
N GLN A 160 -17.25 -8.22 -7.13
CA GLN A 160 -17.66 -7.54 -8.36
C GLN A 160 -18.65 -8.34 -9.22
N SER A 161 -18.76 -9.66 -9.00
CA SER A 161 -19.64 -10.52 -9.80
C SER A 161 -20.36 -11.60 -9.00
N ALA A 162 -19.83 -12.03 -7.86
CA ALA A 162 -20.51 -12.97 -6.98
C ALA A 162 -21.72 -12.30 -6.29
N PRO A 163 -22.84 -13.01 -6.08
CA PRO A 163 -24.01 -12.49 -5.38
C PRO A 163 -23.74 -12.18 -3.89
N HIS A 164 -22.81 -12.90 -3.28
CA HIS A 164 -22.38 -12.70 -1.90
C HIS A 164 -20.96 -13.24 -1.71
N VAL A 165 -20.15 -12.55 -0.90
CA VAL A 165 -18.82 -13.00 -0.50
C VAL A 165 -18.74 -12.98 1.02
N THR A 166 -18.47 -14.13 1.61
CA THR A 166 -18.04 -14.23 3.00
C THR A 166 -16.52 -14.33 3.00
N THR A 167 -15.85 -13.44 3.73
CA THR A 167 -14.41 -13.50 3.93
C THR A 167 -14.11 -13.73 5.41
N ILE A 168 -13.16 -14.60 5.69
CA ILE A 168 -12.72 -14.94 7.05
C ILE A 168 -11.23 -14.65 7.13
N GLU A 169 -10.84 -13.93 8.17
CA GLU A 169 -9.45 -13.74 8.56
C GLU A 169 -9.25 -14.43 9.90
N LEU A 170 -8.14 -15.15 10.04
CA LEU A 170 -7.83 -15.86 11.26
C LEU A 170 -7.26 -14.89 12.30
N ASP A 171 -6.38 -13.99 11.88
CA ASP A 171 -5.67 -13.09 12.78
C ASP A 171 -6.29 -11.68 12.74
N PRO A 172 -6.98 -11.22 13.80
CA PRO A 172 -7.69 -9.94 13.79
C PRO A 172 -6.76 -8.76 13.52
N VAL A 173 -5.46 -8.87 13.83
CA VAL A 173 -4.45 -7.84 13.52
C VAL A 173 -4.38 -7.53 12.03
N VAL A 174 -4.69 -8.48 11.15
CA VAL A 174 -4.68 -8.28 9.70
C VAL A 174 -5.84 -7.37 9.22
N LEU A 175 -6.89 -7.21 10.04
CA LEU A 175 -8.09 -6.43 9.70
C LEU A 175 -8.03 -4.97 10.18
N GLU A 176 -7.05 -4.61 11.01
CA GLU A 176 -6.86 -3.25 11.58
C GLU A 176 -5.92 -2.39 10.72
#